data_AF-A0A960XUT5-F1
#
_entry.id   AF-A0A960XUT5-F1
#
_cell.length_a   1.000
_cell.length_b   1.000
_cell.length_c   1.000
_cell.angle_alpha   90.00
_cell.angle_beta   90.00
_cell.angle_gamma   90.00
#
_symmetry.space_group_name_H-M   'P 1'
#
loop_
_entity.id
_entity.type
_entity.pdbx_description
1 polymer ?
#
loop_
_entity_poly.entity_id
_entity_poly.type
_entity_poly.pdbx_seq_one_letter_code
_entity_poly.pdbx_strand_id
1 'polypeptide(L)'
;AKLLAADGTTIASHTFASTTYPLGNGHKIGRFSAPLDRFTTATRLELVVSSSDGSWKNSWPIWVFPAAPVPEAPADLLVLQSAGPELRAALEAGRKVLLLPSRADLTTPIDARFIPVFWSPLHFPDQPGTLGATIDPEHPVFASFPTDTHTNWQWWELFSTSCAMDLDGLSNKPAMPLRVVDKYNRNALPAALWEAKVGTGKLFVCTLDITSDLENRHAARQLRRSLFEYLGSERFQPSTRLEPAALDSLFKAIRFRASAETAAPEAPVAAAVDGDPATFWHTEWQSWQNRLPATLAIDLGAEAGIRGFRYTPRQDMNRGRIERYRVEVSKDGNQWTAAMPEARMPDTADPQEIHFENPVVARHI
;
A
#
# COMPACT_ATOMS: atom_id res chain seq x y z
N ALA A 1 20.15 -25.18 19.87
CA ALA A 1 19.59 -23.98 19.22
C ALA A 1 20.33 -22.75 19.72
N LYS A 2 20.64 -21.81 18.84
CA LYS A 2 21.24 -20.51 19.14
C LYS A 2 20.50 -19.44 18.37
N LEU A 3 20.24 -18.30 19.00
CA LEU A 3 19.84 -17.08 18.32
C LEU A 3 21.10 -16.21 18.21
N LEU A 4 21.48 -15.84 17.00
CA LEU A 4 22.71 -15.13 16.69
C LEU A 4 22.40 -13.74 16.14
N ALA A 5 23.23 -12.75 16.46
CA ALA A 5 23.28 -11.48 15.73
C ALA A 5 24.07 -11.65 14.42
N ALA A 6 24.01 -10.63 13.56
CA ALA A 6 24.67 -10.63 12.26
C ALA A 6 26.21 -10.80 12.34
N ASP A 7 26.83 -10.34 13.43
CA ASP A 7 28.26 -10.49 13.72
C ASP A 7 28.64 -11.87 14.29
N GLY A 8 27.68 -12.79 14.45
CA GLY A 8 27.87 -14.10 15.05
C GLY A 8 27.74 -14.13 16.57
N THR A 9 27.52 -12.99 17.23
CA THR A 9 27.34 -12.90 18.68
C THR A 9 26.12 -13.72 19.11
N THR A 10 26.30 -14.59 20.10
CA THR A 10 25.19 -15.40 20.64
C THR A 10 24.30 -14.55 21.55
N ILE A 11 23.04 -14.38 21.14
CA ILE A 11 22.00 -13.64 21.86
C ILE A 11 21.36 -14.51 22.93
N ALA A 12 21.04 -15.74 22.56
CA ALA A 12 20.48 -16.75 23.44
C ALA A 12 20.85 -18.13 22.91
N SER A 13 20.97 -19.11 23.80
CA SER A 13 21.25 -20.49 23.41
C SER A 13 20.50 -21.45 24.31
N HIS A 14 20.11 -22.59 23.74
CA HIS A 14 19.48 -23.67 24.46
C HIS A 14 19.88 -25.01 23.85
N THR A 15 20.18 -25.97 24.70
CA THR A 15 20.45 -27.36 24.32
C THR A 15 19.23 -28.20 24.65
N PHE A 16 18.61 -28.78 23.62
CA PHE A 16 17.50 -29.71 23.83
C PHE A 16 18.02 -31.05 24.34
N ALA A 17 17.16 -31.80 25.03
CA ALA A 17 17.49 -33.17 25.43
C ALA A 17 17.77 -34.04 24.19
N SER A 18 18.79 -34.89 24.28
CA SER A 18 19.12 -35.83 23.20
C SER A 18 17.99 -36.83 23.02
N THR A 19 17.53 -37.01 21.78
CA THR A 19 16.51 -38.01 21.44
C THR A 19 16.66 -38.43 19.97
N THR A 20 16.09 -39.59 19.64
CA THR A 20 16.04 -40.11 18.28
C THR A 20 14.72 -39.69 17.65
N TYR A 21 14.79 -39.01 16.50
CA TYR A 21 13.60 -38.65 15.72
C TYR A 21 13.41 -39.66 14.59
N PRO A 22 12.20 -40.22 14.42
CA PRO A 22 11.91 -41.06 13.26
C PRO A 22 11.97 -40.22 11.97
N LEU A 23 12.08 -40.89 10.82
CA LEU A 23 11.97 -40.23 9.52
C LEU A 23 10.55 -39.65 9.36
N GLY A 24 10.45 -38.35 9.06
CA GLY A 24 9.16 -37.66 8.94
C GLY A 24 9.28 -36.15 9.08
N ASN A 25 8.13 -35.47 9.17
CA ASN A 25 8.04 -34.02 9.34
C ASN A 25 7.26 -33.65 10.62
N GLY A 26 7.39 -32.40 11.07
CA GLY A 26 6.60 -31.87 12.20
C GLY A 26 6.94 -32.41 13.59
N HIS A 27 8.09 -33.09 13.76
CA HIS A 27 8.49 -33.58 15.08
C HIS A 27 8.78 -32.43 16.05
N LYS A 28 8.12 -32.45 17.21
CA LYS A 28 8.35 -31.47 18.28
C LYS A 28 9.67 -31.78 19.00
N ILE A 29 10.65 -30.90 18.83
CA ILE A 29 11.99 -31.05 19.45
C ILE A 29 12.11 -30.39 20.83
N GLY A 30 11.28 -29.37 21.11
CA GLY A 30 11.33 -28.59 22.35
C GLY A 30 10.79 -27.18 22.17
N ARG A 31 11.04 -26.31 23.16
CA ARG A 31 10.72 -24.87 23.10
C ARG A 31 12.02 -24.08 23.26
N PHE A 32 12.28 -23.17 22.33
CA PHE A 32 13.32 -22.15 22.44
C PHE A 32 12.64 -20.82 22.75
N SER A 33 13.14 -20.09 23.75
CA SER A 33 12.64 -18.76 24.12
C SER A 33 13.82 -17.81 24.29
N ALA A 34 13.70 -16.60 23.77
CA ALA A 34 14.70 -15.54 23.93
C ALA A 34 13.98 -14.18 24.05
N PRO A 35 14.36 -13.31 25.01
CA PRO A 35 13.82 -11.97 25.10
C PRO A 35 14.35 -11.10 23.95
N LEU A 36 13.47 -10.29 23.36
CA LEU A 36 13.76 -9.40 22.22
C LEU A 36 13.54 -7.91 22.55
N ASP A 37 13.06 -7.60 23.75
CA ASP A 37 12.81 -6.24 24.26
C ASP A 37 14.06 -5.37 24.35
N ARG A 38 15.23 -5.98 24.48
CA ARG A 38 16.53 -5.29 24.49
C ARG A 38 16.92 -4.64 23.16
N PHE A 39 16.28 -4.98 22.04
CA PHE A 39 16.63 -4.44 20.73
C PHE A 39 15.88 -3.13 20.50
N THR A 40 16.62 -2.02 20.55
CA THR A 40 16.07 -0.66 20.34
C THR A 40 16.15 -0.20 18.88
N THR A 41 16.83 -0.96 18.03
CA THR A 41 16.94 -0.73 16.58
C THR A 41 16.47 -1.96 15.82
N ALA A 42 15.93 -1.75 14.62
CA ALA A 42 15.54 -2.86 13.75
C ALA A 42 16.75 -3.75 13.45
N THR A 43 16.62 -5.06 13.68
CA THR A 43 17.75 -5.99 13.67
C THR A 43 17.38 -7.31 13.01
N ARG A 44 18.29 -7.85 12.18
CA ARG A 44 18.23 -9.22 11.67
C ARG A 44 19.00 -10.15 12.60
N LEU A 45 18.33 -11.17 13.10
CA LEU A 45 18.91 -12.26 13.87
C LEU A 45 18.83 -13.56 13.07
N GLU A 46 19.63 -14.56 13.45
CA GLU A 46 19.59 -15.90 12.87
C GLU A 46 19.31 -16.95 13.95
N LEU A 47 18.19 -17.66 13.84
CA LEU A 47 17.93 -18.85 14.64
C LEU A 47 18.64 -20.03 13.99
N VAL A 48 19.66 -20.57 14.65
CA VAL A 48 20.40 -21.76 14.23
C VAL A 48 20.03 -22.95 15.10
N VAL A 49 19.59 -24.04 14.49
CA VAL A 49 19.41 -25.32 15.16
C VAL A 49 20.38 -26.32 14.55
N SER A 50 21.20 -26.95 15.40
CA SER A 50 22.20 -27.92 14.97
C SER A 50 22.18 -29.16 15.87
N SER A 51 22.64 -30.29 15.34
CA SER A 51 22.97 -31.48 16.13
C SER A 51 24.17 -31.20 17.06
N SER A 52 24.34 -32.03 18.09
CA SER A 52 25.39 -31.87 19.10
C SER A 52 26.81 -32.00 18.55
N ASP A 53 26.98 -32.83 17.51
CA ASP A 53 28.22 -33.04 16.77
C ASP A 53 28.41 -32.04 15.61
N GLY A 54 27.41 -31.18 15.34
CA GLY A 54 27.42 -30.20 14.25
C GLY A 54 27.21 -30.77 12.84
N SER A 55 26.92 -32.07 12.70
CA SER A 55 26.73 -32.72 11.39
C SER A 55 25.48 -32.24 10.65
N TRP A 56 24.44 -31.83 11.38
CA TRP A 56 23.20 -31.29 10.83
C TRP A 56 22.98 -29.88 11.34
N LYS A 57 22.63 -28.96 10.45
CA LYS A 57 22.31 -27.57 10.77
C LYS A 57 21.19 -27.07 9.87
N ASN A 58 20.27 -26.33 10.47
CA ASN A 58 19.33 -25.48 9.73
C ASN A 58 19.30 -24.09 10.37
N SER A 59 19.01 -23.07 9.56
CA SER A 59 18.93 -21.69 10.03
C SER A 59 17.74 -20.93 9.44
N TRP A 60 17.21 -20.01 10.24
CA TRP A 60 16.10 -19.16 9.86
C TRP A 60 16.37 -17.71 10.26
N PRO A 61 16.18 -16.74 9.36
CA PRO A 61 16.26 -15.34 9.71
C PRO A 61 15.06 -14.94 10.58
N ILE A 62 15.32 -14.11 11.59
CA ILE A 62 14.32 -13.52 12.47
C ILE A 62 14.50 -12.00 12.41
N TRP A 63 13.43 -11.30 12.06
CA TRP A 63 13.43 -9.84 11.95
C TRP A 63 12.80 -9.25 13.21
N VAL A 64 13.58 -8.43 13.93
CA VAL A 64 13.16 -7.83 15.20
C VAL A 64 13.00 -6.35 14.98
N PHE A 65 11.80 -5.83 15.26
CA PHE A 65 11.48 -4.41 15.16
C PHE A 65 11.20 -3.86 16.56
N PRO A 66 11.82 -2.71 16.93
CA PRO A 66 11.62 -2.12 18.25
C PRO A 66 10.15 -1.75 18.46
N ALA A 67 9.69 -1.91 19.70
CA ALA A 67 8.39 -1.41 20.14
C ALA A 67 8.45 0.12 20.28
N ALA A 68 8.40 0.81 19.15
CA ALA A 68 8.40 2.27 19.08
C ALA A 68 7.04 2.77 18.55
N PRO A 69 6.61 3.99 18.93
CA PRO A 69 5.40 4.60 18.39
C PRO A 69 5.41 4.67 16.86
N VAL A 70 4.22 4.79 16.28
CA VAL A 70 4.04 5.07 14.85
C VAL A 70 4.81 6.36 14.51
N PRO A 71 5.71 6.34 13.51
CA PRO A 71 6.50 7.51 13.15
C PRO A 71 5.62 8.56 12.45
N GLU A 72 5.80 9.82 12.85
CA GLU A 72 5.21 10.99 12.19
C GLU A 72 6.06 11.45 11.00
N ALA A 73 5.43 12.06 10.01
CA ALA A 73 6.13 12.55 8.83
C ALA A 73 7.05 13.74 9.21
N PRO A 74 8.24 13.86 8.59
CA PRO A 74 9.07 15.05 8.71
C PRO A 74 8.31 16.31 8.29
N ALA A 75 8.54 17.43 8.98
CA ALA A 75 7.79 18.68 8.75
C ALA A 75 7.92 19.23 7.32
N ASP A 76 9.04 18.96 6.63
CA ASP A 76 9.31 19.39 5.27
C ASP A 76 8.90 18.36 4.20
N LEU A 77 8.37 17.21 4.60
CA LEU A 77 7.89 16.16 3.71
C LEU A 77 6.37 16.26 3.52
N LEU A 78 5.93 16.40 2.27
CA LEU A 78 4.52 16.27 1.93
C LEU A 78 4.19 14.80 1.66
N VAL A 79 3.24 14.23 2.40
CA VAL A 79 2.75 12.86 2.16
C VAL A 79 1.42 12.95 1.43
N LEU A 80 1.39 12.47 0.19
CA LEU A 80 0.20 12.43 -0.65
C LEU A 80 -0.21 10.99 -0.91
N GLN A 81 -1.50 10.75 -1.09
CA GLN A 81 -1.99 9.44 -1.49
C GLN A 81 -2.39 9.37 -2.97
N SER A 82 -2.45 10.48 -3.71
CA SER A 82 -2.84 10.51 -5.14
C SER A 82 -1.98 11.46 -5.95
N ALA A 83 -1.81 11.12 -7.22
CA ALA A 83 -1.07 11.91 -8.20
C ALA A 83 -1.93 13.05 -8.82
N GLY A 84 -2.63 13.78 -7.97
CA GLY A 84 -3.51 14.88 -8.38
C GLY A 84 -2.81 16.22 -8.57
N PRO A 85 -3.57 17.33 -8.68
CA PRO A 85 -3.03 18.68 -8.85
C PRO A 85 -2.12 19.10 -7.70
N GLU A 86 -2.40 18.63 -6.49
CA GLU A 86 -1.55 18.88 -5.31
C GLU A 86 -0.14 18.31 -5.48
N LEU A 87 0.01 17.11 -6.08
CA LEU A 87 1.33 16.54 -6.39
C LEU A 87 2.10 17.45 -7.35
N ARG A 88 1.44 17.90 -8.42
CA ARG A 88 2.09 18.76 -9.43
C ARG A 88 2.53 20.09 -8.83
N ALA A 89 1.63 20.76 -8.10
CA ALA A 89 1.94 22.02 -7.44
C ALA A 89 3.09 21.88 -6.43
N ALA A 90 3.12 20.79 -5.67
CA ALA A 90 4.19 20.53 -4.71
C ALA A 90 5.55 20.31 -5.41
N LEU A 91 5.57 19.55 -6.50
CA LEU A 91 6.79 19.28 -7.27
C LEU A 91 7.30 20.54 -7.99
N GLU A 92 6.41 21.37 -8.54
CA GLU A 92 6.75 22.67 -9.14
C GLU A 92 7.32 23.64 -8.12
N ALA A 93 6.78 23.64 -6.89
CA ALA A 93 7.29 24.41 -5.76
C ALA A 93 8.59 23.86 -5.15
N GLY A 94 9.18 22.80 -5.72
CA GLY A 94 10.45 22.25 -5.27
C GLY A 94 10.37 21.42 -3.99
N ARG A 95 9.17 20.98 -3.58
CA ARG A 95 8.96 20.24 -2.31
C ARG A 95 9.46 18.79 -2.40
N LYS A 96 9.69 18.20 -1.22
CA LYS A 96 9.87 16.75 -1.04
C LYS A 96 8.48 16.11 -0.92
N VAL A 97 8.21 15.11 -1.73
CA VAL A 97 6.91 14.41 -1.73
C VAL A 97 7.13 12.91 -1.56
N LEU A 98 6.45 12.32 -0.58
CA LEU A 98 6.17 10.89 -0.54
C LEU A 98 4.79 10.66 -1.13
N LEU A 99 4.71 9.93 -2.23
CA LEU A 99 3.44 9.51 -2.81
C LEU A 99 3.16 8.05 -2.45
N LEU A 100 1.96 7.82 -1.89
CA LEU A 100 1.41 6.52 -1.52
C LEU A 100 0.19 6.21 -2.40
N PRO A 101 0.38 5.94 -3.71
CA PRO A 101 -0.73 5.77 -4.63
C PRO A 101 -1.46 4.45 -4.36
N SER A 102 -2.77 4.45 -4.52
CA SER A 102 -3.54 3.22 -4.53
C SER A 102 -3.34 2.46 -5.85
N ARG A 103 -3.67 1.16 -5.88
CA ARG A 103 -3.72 0.38 -7.12
C ARG A 103 -4.61 1.04 -8.18
N ALA A 104 -5.72 1.64 -7.75
CA ALA A 104 -6.67 2.28 -8.64
C ALA A 104 -6.05 3.49 -9.35
N ASP A 105 -5.12 4.19 -8.72
CA ASP A 105 -4.47 5.39 -9.26
C ASP A 105 -3.46 5.08 -10.38
N LEU A 106 -2.96 3.85 -10.49
CA LEU A 106 -1.94 3.49 -11.48
C LEU A 106 -2.57 3.19 -12.84
N THR A 107 -1.94 3.63 -13.94
CA THR A 107 -2.36 3.29 -15.32
C THR A 107 -2.24 1.80 -15.57
N THR A 108 -1.09 1.22 -15.22
CA THR A 108 -0.74 -0.19 -15.46
C THR A 108 -0.24 -0.83 -14.15
N PRO A 109 -1.14 -1.08 -13.16
CA PRO A 109 -0.74 -1.75 -11.93
C PRO A 109 -0.34 -3.21 -12.20
N ILE A 110 0.75 -3.63 -11.60
CA ILE A 110 1.23 -5.01 -11.64
C ILE A 110 0.98 -5.65 -10.28
N ASP A 111 0.30 -6.80 -10.24
CA ASP A 111 0.19 -7.58 -9.01
C ASP A 111 1.57 -7.99 -8.51
N ALA A 112 1.95 -7.48 -7.35
CA ALA A 112 3.22 -7.75 -6.70
C ALA A 112 2.95 -8.59 -5.47
N ARG A 113 3.33 -9.88 -5.51
CA ARG A 113 3.07 -10.82 -4.42
C ARG A 113 4.35 -11.43 -3.89
N PHE A 114 4.26 -11.86 -2.64
CA PHE A 114 5.35 -12.55 -1.95
C PHE A 114 5.64 -13.92 -2.58
N ILE A 115 4.60 -14.65 -2.96
CA ILE A 115 4.72 -15.99 -3.54
C ILE A 115 4.99 -15.87 -5.04
N PRO A 116 6.06 -16.49 -5.56
CA PRO A 116 6.35 -16.48 -6.99
C PRO A 116 5.35 -17.35 -7.77
N VAL A 117 5.29 -17.15 -9.09
CA VAL A 117 4.48 -17.96 -10.02
C VAL A 117 4.68 -19.46 -9.79
N PHE A 118 3.58 -20.21 -9.75
CA PHE A 118 3.61 -21.67 -9.73
C PHE A 118 3.57 -22.23 -11.16
N TRP A 119 4.62 -22.96 -11.53
CA TRP A 119 4.76 -23.77 -12.75
C TRP A 119 4.66 -23.01 -14.10
N SER A 120 3.49 -22.46 -14.48
CA SER A 120 3.31 -21.86 -15.81
C SER A 120 2.28 -20.71 -15.83
N PRO A 121 2.72 -19.44 -15.99
CA PRO A 121 1.81 -18.29 -16.08
C PRO A 121 1.00 -18.26 -17.39
N LEU A 122 1.36 -19.08 -18.38
CA LEU A 122 0.59 -19.27 -19.62
C LEU A 122 -0.63 -20.19 -19.43
N HIS A 123 -0.54 -21.15 -18.50
CA HIS A 123 -1.59 -22.13 -18.25
C HIS A 123 -2.48 -21.72 -17.07
N PHE A 124 -1.96 -20.88 -16.17
CA PHE A 124 -2.69 -20.31 -15.04
C PHE A 124 -2.63 -18.77 -15.11
N PRO A 125 -3.36 -18.15 -16.05
CA PRO A 125 -3.25 -16.71 -16.32
C PRO A 125 -3.71 -15.83 -15.15
N ASP A 126 -4.56 -16.36 -14.27
CA ASP A 126 -5.11 -15.64 -13.11
C ASP A 126 -4.14 -15.60 -11.91
N GLN A 127 -2.98 -16.27 -12.00
CA GLN A 127 -1.96 -16.17 -10.96
C GLN A 127 -1.23 -14.83 -11.04
N PRO A 128 -0.88 -14.25 -9.88
CA PRO A 128 0.05 -13.13 -9.82
C PRO A 128 1.35 -13.46 -10.56
N GLY A 129 1.61 -12.71 -11.63
CA GLY A 129 2.63 -13.02 -12.62
C GLY A 129 4.05 -12.60 -12.26
N THR A 130 4.42 -12.55 -10.98
CA THR A 130 5.72 -12.05 -10.52
C THR A 130 6.58 -13.16 -9.91
N LEU A 131 7.90 -13.03 -10.02
CA LEU A 131 8.89 -14.05 -9.66
C LEU A 131 9.71 -13.65 -8.42
N GLY A 132 9.08 -12.96 -7.46
CA GLY A 132 9.73 -12.37 -6.29
C GLY A 132 10.17 -10.93 -6.52
N ALA A 133 11.11 -10.43 -5.70
CA ALA A 133 11.61 -9.06 -5.77
C ALA A 133 13.14 -9.02 -5.76
N THR A 134 13.70 -7.99 -6.38
CA THR A 134 15.09 -7.57 -6.18
C THR A 134 15.10 -6.30 -5.33
N ILE A 135 15.91 -6.33 -4.29
CA ILE A 135 16.01 -5.26 -3.29
C ILE A 135 17.46 -4.80 -3.26
N ASP A 136 17.68 -3.50 -3.22
CA ASP A 136 18.99 -2.90 -2.97
C ASP A 136 19.14 -2.65 -1.46
N PRO A 137 19.72 -3.58 -0.67
CA PRO A 137 19.80 -3.45 0.78
C PRO A 137 20.74 -2.32 1.22
N GLU A 138 21.61 -1.83 0.34
CA GLU A 138 22.54 -0.73 0.64
C GLU A 138 21.89 0.64 0.43
N HIS A 139 20.73 0.70 -0.22
CA HIS A 139 20.00 1.94 -0.41
C HIS A 139 19.63 2.56 0.96
N PRO A 140 19.89 3.86 1.20
CA PRO A 140 19.68 4.48 2.51
C PRO A 140 18.24 4.41 3.04
N VAL A 141 17.25 4.19 2.16
CA VAL A 141 15.85 3.96 2.53
C VAL A 141 15.64 2.74 3.44
N PHE A 142 16.56 1.77 3.44
CA PHE A 142 16.48 0.56 4.26
C PHE A 142 17.39 0.60 5.50
N ALA A 143 18.04 1.75 5.79
CA ALA A 143 18.95 1.87 6.93
C ALA A 143 18.32 1.47 8.28
N SER A 144 17.00 1.66 8.42
CA SER A 144 16.21 1.25 9.58
C SER A 144 15.22 0.13 9.27
N PHE A 145 15.35 -0.55 8.12
CA PHE A 145 14.57 -1.72 7.74
C PHE A 145 15.51 -2.78 7.17
N PRO A 146 16.18 -3.58 8.03
CA PRO A 146 17.08 -4.61 7.57
C PRO A 146 16.40 -5.52 6.55
N THR A 147 17.09 -5.76 5.44
CA THR A 147 16.61 -6.59 4.35
C THR A 147 17.77 -7.25 3.63
N ASP A 148 17.48 -8.36 2.95
CA ASP A 148 18.40 -9.01 2.02
C ASP A 148 18.06 -8.52 0.58
N THR A 149 18.78 -9.04 -0.42
CA THR A 149 18.59 -8.71 -1.85
C THR A 149 17.30 -9.25 -2.46
N HIS A 150 16.52 -10.01 -1.69
CA HIS A 150 15.29 -10.69 -2.06
C HIS A 150 14.27 -10.62 -0.91
N THR A 151 13.01 -10.90 -1.21
CA THR A 151 11.96 -10.96 -0.17
C THR A 151 12.20 -12.11 0.82
N ASN A 152 12.04 -11.81 2.10
CA ASN A 152 12.01 -12.75 3.21
C ASN A 152 10.80 -12.43 4.10
N TRP A 153 10.52 -13.20 5.16
CA TRP A 153 9.23 -13.18 5.86
C TRP A 153 8.77 -11.80 6.39
N GLN A 154 9.66 -10.85 6.65
CA GLN A 154 9.28 -9.48 7.01
C GLN A 154 8.52 -8.74 5.90
N TRP A 155 8.68 -9.17 4.65
CA TRP A 155 8.00 -8.61 3.49
C TRP A 155 6.59 -9.20 3.28
N TRP A 156 6.24 -10.30 3.96
CA TRP A 156 4.96 -11.00 3.76
C TRP A 156 3.75 -10.08 3.91
N GLU A 157 3.69 -9.32 5.01
CA GLU A 157 2.56 -8.42 5.30
C GLU A 157 2.51 -7.17 4.40
N LEU A 158 3.61 -6.84 3.73
CA LEU A 158 3.71 -5.71 2.80
C LEU A 158 3.27 -6.13 1.39
N PHE A 159 3.66 -7.33 0.97
CA PHE A 159 3.35 -7.86 -0.36
C PHE A 159 2.01 -8.59 -0.46
N SER A 160 1.35 -8.91 0.66
CA SER A 160 0.08 -9.63 0.67
C SER A 160 -1.04 -8.87 -0.04
N THR A 161 -1.04 -7.54 0.01
CA THR A 161 -2.08 -6.66 -0.57
C THR A 161 -1.54 -5.62 -1.56
N SER A 162 -0.23 -5.61 -1.85
CA SER A 162 0.39 -4.57 -2.67
C SER A 162 0.28 -4.78 -4.18
N CYS A 163 0.58 -3.70 -4.90
CA CYS A 163 0.92 -3.75 -6.33
C CYS A 163 2.29 -3.09 -6.56
N ALA A 164 2.82 -3.23 -7.76
CA ALA A 164 3.97 -2.48 -8.25
C ALA A 164 3.58 -1.66 -9.47
N MET A 165 4.35 -0.61 -9.73
CA MET A 165 4.15 0.29 -10.85
C MET A 165 5.06 -0.11 -12.01
N ASP A 166 4.50 -0.27 -13.21
CA ASP A 166 5.29 -0.51 -14.41
C ASP A 166 6.02 0.77 -14.85
N LEU A 167 7.35 0.76 -14.79
CA LEU A 167 8.20 1.88 -15.18
C LEU A 167 8.84 1.69 -16.57
N ASP A 168 8.41 0.69 -17.35
CA ASP A 168 9.03 0.38 -18.64
C ASP A 168 8.85 1.51 -19.66
N GLY A 169 7.73 2.25 -19.59
CA GLY A 169 7.47 3.40 -20.46
C GLY A 169 8.33 4.65 -20.21
N LEU A 170 9.04 4.74 -19.08
CA LEU A 170 9.86 5.92 -18.77
C LEU A 170 11.16 5.95 -19.58
N SER A 171 11.46 7.05 -20.25
CA SER A 171 12.72 7.21 -21.00
C SER A 171 13.95 7.17 -20.09
N ASN A 172 13.88 7.86 -18.95
CA ASN A 172 14.91 7.83 -17.91
C ASN A 172 14.44 6.95 -16.75
N LYS A 173 15.18 5.88 -16.44
CA LYS A 173 14.81 5.00 -15.33
C LYS A 173 15.20 5.61 -13.99
N PRO A 174 14.26 5.78 -13.04
CA PRO A 174 14.58 6.25 -11.70
C PRO A 174 15.38 5.22 -10.92
N ALA A 175 15.93 5.62 -9.76
CA ALA A 175 16.42 4.65 -8.80
C ALA A 175 15.23 3.86 -8.25
N MET A 176 15.34 2.53 -8.18
CA MET A 176 14.28 1.62 -7.76
C MET A 176 14.80 0.70 -6.65
N PRO A 177 14.84 1.16 -5.39
CA PRO A 177 15.39 0.38 -4.27
C PRO A 177 14.67 -0.96 -4.06
N LEU A 178 13.42 -1.06 -4.51
CA LEU A 178 12.65 -2.31 -4.52
C LEU A 178 11.95 -2.48 -5.86
N ARG A 179 12.38 -3.49 -6.60
CA ARG A 179 11.77 -3.93 -7.86
C ARG A 179 11.15 -5.29 -7.68
N VAL A 180 10.07 -5.52 -8.40
CA VAL A 180 9.47 -6.85 -8.52
C VAL A 180 10.00 -7.48 -9.80
N VAL A 181 10.27 -8.78 -9.77
CA VAL A 181 10.71 -9.51 -10.96
C VAL A 181 9.46 -9.89 -11.73
N ASP A 182 9.32 -9.39 -12.95
CA ASP A 182 8.17 -9.71 -13.79
C ASP A 182 8.29 -11.10 -14.42
N LYS A 183 7.17 -11.66 -14.89
CA LYS A 183 7.16 -12.86 -15.73
C LYS A 183 7.86 -12.60 -17.05
N TYR A 184 8.58 -13.63 -17.50
CA TYR A 184 9.40 -13.64 -18.71
C TYR A 184 8.66 -13.29 -20.01
N ASN A 185 7.33 -13.43 -20.06
CA ASN A 185 6.53 -13.19 -21.26
C ASN A 185 5.88 -11.80 -21.33
N ARG A 186 5.90 -11.01 -20.24
CA ARG A 186 5.55 -9.58 -20.25
C ARG A 186 6.81 -8.72 -20.17
N ASN A 187 7.78 -9.13 -19.34
CA ASN A 187 9.07 -8.47 -19.17
C ASN A 187 8.97 -6.96 -18.88
N ALA A 188 7.96 -6.57 -18.10
CA ALA A 188 7.78 -5.20 -17.63
C ALA A 188 8.85 -4.81 -16.60
N LEU A 189 8.84 -3.54 -16.18
CA LEU A 189 9.74 -3.02 -15.16
C LEU A 189 8.97 -2.61 -13.87
N PRO A 190 8.37 -3.56 -13.13
CA PRO A 190 7.61 -3.23 -11.94
C PRO A 190 8.50 -2.79 -10.77
N ALA A 191 8.22 -1.62 -10.21
CA ALA A 191 8.85 -1.11 -8.99
C ALA A 191 7.80 -0.83 -7.92
N ALA A 192 8.07 -1.26 -6.68
CA ALA A 192 7.21 -0.92 -5.55
C ALA A 192 7.73 0.32 -4.80
N LEU A 193 9.06 0.50 -4.78
CA LEU A 193 9.72 1.70 -4.25
C LEU A 193 10.61 2.30 -5.33
N TRP A 194 10.47 3.59 -5.60
CA TRP A 194 11.33 4.32 -6.54
C TRP A 194 11.40 5.82 -6.23
N GLU A 195 12.46 6.47 -6.70
CA GLU A 195 12.69 7.90 -6.48
C GLU A 195 13.26 8.64 -7.70
N ALA A 196 12.86 9.91 -7.84
CA ALA A 196 13.32 10.79 -8.90
C ALA A 196 13.26 12.27 -8.49
N LYS A 197 14.03 13.10 -9.20
CA LYS A 197 13.75 14.54 -9.30
C LYS A 197 12.68 14.75 -10.36
N VAL A 198 11.62 15.49 -10.04
CA VAL A 198 10.57 15.86 -11.00
C VAL A 198 10.45 17.36 -11.03
N GLY A 199 10.83 17.99 -12.16
CA GLY A 199 10.99 19.43 -12.20
C GLY A 199 12.02 19.91 -11.16
N THR A 200 11.62 20.80 -10.26
CA THR A 200 12.45 21.28 -9.13
C THR A 200 12.27 20.44 -7.86
N GLY A 201 11.21 19.62 -7.79
CA GLY A 201 10.86 18.81 -6.63
C GLY A 201 11.54 17.44 -6.59
N LYS A 202 11.37 16.77 -5.45
CA LYS A 202 11.86 15.40 -5.21
C LYS A 202 10.68 14.50 -4.90
N LEU A 203 10.56 13.41 -5.65
CA LEU A 203 9.48 12.43 -5.50
C LEU A 203 10.04 11.09 -5.04
N PHE A 204 9.45 10.54 -3.99
CA PHE A 204 9.57 9.14 -3.64
C PHE A 204 8.19 8.50 -3.74
N VAL A 205 8.09 7.34 -4.38
CA VAL A 205 6.83 6.60 -4.50
C VAL A 205 6.94 5.27 -3.78
N CYS A 206 5.92 4.95 -2.97
CA CYS A 206 5.78 3.67 -2.29
C CYS A 206 4.38 3.11 -2.53
N THR A 207 4.29 1.99 -3.26
CA THR A 207 3.01 1.29 -3.53
C THR A 207 2.65 0.24 -2.46
N LEU A 208 3.52 0.06 -1.46
CA LEU A 208 3.27 -0.81 -0.31
C LEU A 208 2.40 -0.07 0.71
N ASP A 209 1.44 -0.76 1.30
CA ASP A 209 0.61 -0.16 2.37
C ASP A 209 1.41 -0.06 3.67
N ILE A 210 1.79 1.17 3.99
CA ILE A 210 2.52 1.60 5.19
C ILE A 210 1.69 2.56 6.05
N THR A 211 0.36 2.48 5.95
CA THR A 211 -0.58 3.41 6.60
C THR A 211 -1.65 2.72 7.43
N SER A 212 -2.12 1.54 7.00
CA SER A 212 -3.23 0.86 7.66
C SER A 212 -2.74 -0.04 8.80
N ASP A 213 -3.46 -0.01 9.93
CA ASP A 213 -3.30 -0.94 11.06
C ASP A 213 -1.85 -1.04 11.60
N LEU A 214 -1.17 0.10 11.73
CA LEU A 214 0.25 0.15 12.12
C LEU A 214 0.52 -0.29 13.57
N GLU A 215 -0.51 -0.45 14.39
CA GLU A 215 -0.37 -1.03 15.72
C GLU A 215 -0.05 -2.53 15.66
N ASN A 216 -0.68 -3.25 14.72
CA ASN A 216 -0.53 -4.70 14.55
C ASN A 216 0.40 -5.09 13.38
N ARG A 217 0.66 -4.18 12.42
CA ARG A 217 1.55 -4.42 11.27
C ARG A 217 2.95 -3.89 11.52
N HIS A 218 3.75 -4.72 12.18
CA HIS A 218 5.07 -4.33 12.68
C HIS A 218 6.06 -4.02 11.56
N ALA A 219 6.05 -4.76 10.45
CA ALA A 219 6.96 -4.52 9.34
C ALA A 219 6.58 -3.25 8.56
N ALA A 220 5.28 -2.99 8.37
CA ALA A 220 4.77 -1.78 7.76
C ALA A 220 5.09 -0.55 8.61
N ARG A 221 4.91 -0.63 9.93
CA ARG A 221 5.32 0.42 10.86
C ARG A 221 6.83 0.69 10.79
N GLN A 222 7.65 -0.36 10.73
CA GLN A 222 9.09 -0.20 10.63
C GLN A 222 9.54 0.34 9.26
N LEU A 223 8.94 -0.11 8.16
CA LEU A 223 9.26 0.41 6.83
C LEU A 223 8.87 1.88 6.70
N ARG A 224 7.70 2.28 7.25
CA ARG A 224 7.28 3.68 7.36
C ARG A 224 8.34 4.52 8.08
N ARG A 225 8.88 4.02 9.19
CA ARG A 225 9.94 4.69 9.95
C ARG A 225 11.18 4.88 9.09
N SER A 226 11.64 3.82 8.43
CA SER A 226 12.83 3.86 7.56
C SER A 226 12.64 4.85 6.39
N LEU A 227 11.44 4.91 5.80
CA LEU A 227 11.10 5.90 4.78
C LEU A 227 11.16 7.33 5.32
N PHE A 228 10.53 7.60 6.47
CA PHE A 228 10.52 8.95 7.05
C PHE A 228 11.90 9.43 7.48
N GLU A 229 12.71 8.56 8.07
CA GLU A 229 14.10 8.86 8.43
C GLU A 229 14.95 9.15 7.19
N TYR A 230 14.76 8.39 6.10
CA TYR A 230 15.46 8.64 4.85
C TYR A 230 15.03 9.96 4.19
N LEU A 231 13.72 10.15 3.99
CA LEU A 231 13.15 11.30 3.28
C LEU A 231 13.30 12.62 4.04
N GLY A 232 13.34 12.55 5.37
CA GLY A 232 13.65 13.68 6.24
C GLY A 232 15.14 14.02 6.34
N SER A 233 16.03 13.18 5.77
CA SER A 233 17.49 13.38 5.86
C SER A 233 18.08 14.07 4.61
N GLU A 234 19.29 14.57 4.77
CA GLU A 234 20.11 15.08 3.66
C GLU A 234 20.50 13.98 2.64
N ARG A 235 20.29 12.70 2.94
CA ARG A 235 20.58 11.59 2.02
C ARG A 235 19.53 11.46 0.91
N PHE A 236 18.34 12.02 1.07
CA PHE A 236 17.33 12.02 0.02
C PHE A 236 17.69 13.00 -1.11
N GLN A 237 18.53 12.50 -2.04
CA GLN A 237 19.05 13.25 -3.18
C GLN A 237 18.93 12.43 -4.48
N PRO A 238 17.70 12.20 -4.98
CA PRO A 238 17.52 11.45 -6.20
C PRO A 238 18.32 12.06 -7.36
N SER A 239 19.00 11.22 -8.13
CA SER A 239 19.90 11.65 -9.20
C SER A 239 19.17 11.75 -10.55
N THR A 240 18.33 10.77 -10.87
CA THR A 240 17.54 10.75 -12.11
C THR A 240 16.51 11.87 -12.14
N ARG A 241 16.46 12.62 -13.24
CA ARG A 241 15.44 13.62 -13.52
C ARG A 241 14.37 13.06 -14.46
N LEU A 242 13.11 13.27 -14.08
CA LEU A 242 11.93 13.05 -14.90
C LEU A 242 11.28 14.40 -15.23
N GLU A 243 10.75 14.51 -16.45
CA GLU A 243 9.88 15.63 -16.80
C GLU A 243 8.52 15.47 -16.11
N PRO A 244 7.86 16.56 -15.68
CA PRO A 244 6.55 16.46 -15.02
C PRO A 244 5.50 15.68 -15.83
N ALA A 245 5.51 15.83 -17.15
CA ALA A 245 4.62 15.09 -18.06
C ALA A 245 4.87 13.57 -18.07
N ALA A 246 6.04 13.10 -17.65
CA ALA A 246 6.31 11.66 -17.55
C ALA A 246 5.47 10.97 -16.46
N LEU A 247 4.92 11.73 -15.50
CA LEU A 247 4.00 11.19 -14.50
C LEU A 247 2.63 10.85 -15.12
N ASP A 248 2.26 11.48 -16.23
CA ASP A 248 0.95 11.32 -16.87
C ASP A 248 0.75 9.90 -17.42
N SER A 249 1.84 9.23 -17.80
CA SER A 249 1.80 7.84 -18.22
C SER A 249 1.74 6.82 -17.07
N LEU A 250 2.08 7.24 -15.85
CA LEU A 250 2.16 6.36 -14.68
C LEU A 250 0.86 6.35 -13.87
N PHE A 251 0.16 7.48 -13.83
CA PHE A 251 -1.03 7.66 -13.03
C PHE A 251 -2.24 7.95 -13.91
N LYS A 252 -3.35 7.31 -13.60
CA LYS A 252 -4.63 7.64 -14.21
C LYS A 252 -4.97 9.08 -13.85
N ALA A 253 -5.60 9.79 -14.80
CA ALA A 253 -6.18 11.10 -14.52
C ALA A 253 -7.05 11.01 -13.26
N ILE A 254 -6.93 12.05 -12.42
CA ILE A 254 -7.48 12.18 -11.06
C ILE A 254 -8.71 11.28 -10.87
N ARG A 255 -8.55 10.24 -10.05
CA ARG A 255 -9.66 9.44 -9.56
C ARG A 255 -10.24 10.07 -8.31
N PHE A 256 -11.55 10.06 -8.24
CA PHE A 256 -12.26 10.47 -7.05
C PHE A 256 -11.89 9.56 -5.87
N ARG A 257 -11.87 10.10 -4.64
CA ARG A 257 -11.73 9.31 -3.41
C ARG A 257 -13.04 9.32 -2.67
N ALA A 258 -13.44 8.16 -2.16
CA ALA A 258 -14.68 8.04 -1.40
C ALA A 258 -14.39 7.82 0.09
N SER A 259 -15.20 8.44 0.94
CA SER A 259 -15.22 8.23 2.39
C SER A 259 -16.66 8.11 2.88
N ALA A 260 -16.86 7.29 3.91
CA ALA A 260 -18.17 7.02 4.48
C ALA A 260 -18.02 6.67 5.95
N GLU A 261 -19.09 6.86 6.72
CA GLU A 261 -19.11 6.56 8.16
C GLU A 261 -18.89 5.07 8.45
N THR A 262 -19.39 4.20 7.56
CA THR A 262 -19.22 2.75 7.68
C THR A 262 -19.03 2.10 6.31
N ALA A 263 -18.38 0.94 6.29
CA ALA A 263 -18.31 0.07 5.12
C ALA A 263 -18.22 -1.39 5.58
N ALA A 264 -18.91 -2.29 4.89
CA ALA A 264 -18.74 -3.72 5.09
C ALA A 264 -17.35 -4.15 4.54
N PRO A 265 -16.63 -5.07 5.20
CA PRO A 265 -15.29 -5.50 4.77
C PRO A 265 -15.23 -6.01 3.32
N GLU A 266 -16.30 -6.67 2.86
CA GLU A 266 -16.45 -7.21 1.51
C GLU A 266 -16.89 -6.17 0.46
N ALA A 267 -17.34 -4.99 0.89
CA ALA A 267 -17.86 -3.93 0.03
C ALA A 267 -17.30 -2.56 0.49
N PRO A 268 -15.97 -2.36 0.38
CA PRO A 268 -15.29 -1.20 0.91
C PRO A 268 -15.69 0.09 0.18
N VAL A 269 -15.58 1.23 0.87
CA VAL A 269 -15.98 2.55 0.34
C VAL A 269 -15.29 2.92 -0.98
N ALA A 270 -14.05 2.48 -1.19
CA ALA A 270 -13.29 2.73 -2.41
C ALA A 270 -13.95 2.13 -3.67
N ALA A 271 -14.80 1.11 -3.52
CA ALA A 271 -15.53 0.51 -4.62
C ALA A 271 -16.60 1.46 -5.22
N ALA A 272 -16.99 2.54 -4.52
CA ALA A 272 -17.91 3.52 -5.08
C ALA A 272 -17.32 4.37 -6.23
N VAL A 273 -16.00 4.38 -6.37
CA VAL A 273 -15.26 5.28 -7.29
C VAL A 273 -14.16 4.56 -8.09
N ASP A 274 -14.15 3.23 -8.07
CA ASP A 274 -13.13 2.43 -8.78
C ASP A 274 -13.40 2.30 -10.29
N GLY A 275 -14.64 2.58 -10.71
CA GLY A 275 -15.11 2.54 -12.10
C GLY A 275 -15.60 1.17 -12.57
N ASP A 276 -15.75 0.19 -11.67
CA ASP A 276 -16.24 -1.15 -11.97
C ASP A 276 -17.69 -1.31 -11.48
N PRO A 277 -18.69 -1.49 -12.37
CA PRO A 277 -20.08 -1.67 -11.95
C PRO A 277 -20.35 -3.02 -11.26
N ALA A 278 -19.39 -3.96 -11.25
CA ALA A 278 -19.51 -5.23 -10.56
C ALA A 278 -19.13 -5.15 -9.07
N THR A 279 -18.38 -4.12 -8.66
CA THR A 279 -18.06 -3.82 -7.26
C THR A 279 -18.98 -2.71 -6.74
N PHE A 280 -19.17 -2.65 -5.43
CA PHE A 280 -19.99 -1.62 -4.81
C PHE A 280 -19.54 -1.35 -3.37
N TRP A 281 -19.79 -0.13 -2.90
CA TRP A 281 -19.77 0.17 -1.47
C TRP A 281 -21.08 -0.29 -0.83
N HIS A 282 -20.98 -0.83 0.38
CA HIS A 282 -22.13 -1.11 1.22
C HIS A 282 -21.82 -0.66 2.65
N THR A 283 -22.77 -0.01 3.32
CA THR A 283 -22.66 0.27 4.76
C THR A 283 -22.50 -1.02 5.54
N GLU A 284 -21.89 -0.97 6.72
CA GLU A 284 -21.84 -2.14 7.60
C GLU A 284 -23.28 -2.63 7.90
N TRP A 285 -23.55 -3.92 7.80
CA TRP A 285 -24.91 -4.48 7.86
C TRP A 285 -25.11 -5.47 9.01
N GLN A 286 -24.04 -5.88 9.69
CA GLN A 286 -24.11 -6.80 10.83
C GLN A 286 -24.51 -6.10 12.14
N SER A 287 -24.37 -4.77 12.21
CA SER A 287 -24.73 -3.98 13.39
C SER A 287 -26.10 -3.31 13.26
N TRP A 288 -26.95 -3.51 14.27
CA TRP A 288 -28.28 -2.90 14.39
C TRP A 288 -28.25 -1.37 14.59
N GLN A 289 -27.07 -0.78 14.80
CA GLN A 289 -26.90 0.67 14.99
C GLN A 289 -26.84 1.44 13.67
N ASN A 290 -26.71 0.77 12.54
CA ASN A 290 -26.58 1.42 11.24
C ASN A 290 -27.97 1.74 10.67
N ARG A 291 -28.40 2.99 10.86
CA ARG A 291 -29.64 3.52 10.31
C ARG A 291 -29.34 4.60 9.27
N LEU A 292 -30.22 4.72 8.29
CA LEU A 292 -30.24 5.86 7.39
C LEU A 292 -30.51 7.16 8.18
N PRO A 293 -29.99 8.32 7.72
CA PRO A 293 -29.24 8.52 6.48
C PRO A 293 -27.82 7.95 6.54
N ALA A 294 -27.33 7.44 5.40
CA ALA A 294 -25.94 7.09 5.21
C ALA A 294 -25.26 8.17 4.35
N THR A 295 -24.02 8.51 4.69
CA THR A 295 -23.25 9.56 3.99
C THR A 295 -22.11 8.93 3.20
N LEU A 296 -21.99 9.33 1.93
CA LEU A 296 -20.85 9.06 1.06
C LEU A 296 -20.31 10.40 0.58
N ALA A 297 -19.08 10.72 0.96
CA ALA A 297 -18.39 11.93 0.54
C ALA A 297 -17.30 11.58 -0.48
N ILE A 298 -17.27 12.30 -1.58
CA ILE A 298 -16.36 12.09 -2.70
C ILE A 298 -15.41 13.29 -2.84
N ASP A 299 -14.11 13.10 -2.58
CA ASP A 299 -13.05 14.08 -2.85
C ASP A 299 -12.62 13.98 -4.33
N LEU A 300 -12.79 15.07 -5.07
CA LEU A 300 -12.40 15.22 -6.46
C LEU A 300 -10.89 15.45 -6.63
N GLY A 301 -10.15 15.60 -5.53
CA GLY A 301 -8.70 15.85 -5.50
C GLY A 301 -8.31 17.32 -5.70
N ALA A 302 -9.17 18.13 -6.31
CA ALA A 302 -9.04 19.58 -6.43
C ALA A 302 -10.41 20.24 -6.65
N GLU A 303 -10.49 21.56 -6.46
CA GLU A 303 -11.69 22.31 -6.83
C GLU A 303 -11.96 22.18 -8.34
N ALA A 304 -13.18 21.81 -8.68
CA ALA A 304 -13.66 21.65 -10.05
C ALA A 304 -15.05 22.24 -10.21
N GLY A 305 -15.41 22.62 -11.44
CA GLY A 305 -16.78 22.96 -11.79
C GLY A 305 -17.62 21.69 -11.97
N ILE A 306 -18.62 21.49 -11.13
CA ILE A 306 -19.46 20.29 -11.08
C ILE A 306 -20.84 20.65 -11.60
N ARG A 307 -21.33 19.93 -12.61
CA ARG A 307 -22.70 20.07 -13.14
C ARG A 307 -23.68 19.02 -12.62
N GLY A 308 -23.16 18.00 -11.94
CA GLY A 308 -23.90 16.82 -11.58
C GLY A 308 -22.97 15.62 -11.40
N PHE A 309 -23.58 14.46 -11.20
CA PHE A 309 -22.88 13.18 -11.08
C PHE A 309 -23.75 12.04 -11.63
N ARG A 310 -23.14 10.88 -11.83
CA ARG A 310 -23.85 9.65 -12.20
C ARG A 310 -23.79 8.68 -11.04
N TYR A 311 -24.95 8.16 -10.64
CA TYR A 311 -25.08 7.10 -9.66
C TYR A 311 -25.39 5.78 -10.38
N THR A 312 -24.61 4.74 -10.10
CA THR A 312 -24.88 3.38 -10.57
C THR A 312 -25.22 2.51 -9.36
N PRO A 313 -26.45 2.00 -9.25
CA PRO A 313 -26.80 1.04 -8.20
C PRO A 313 -25.95 -0.24 -8.29
N ARG A 314 -25.85 -1.00 -7.20
CA ARG A 314 -25.32 -2.37 -7.27
C ARG A 314 -26.09 -3.21 -8.30
N GLN A 315 -25.37 -4.06 -9.02
CA GLN A 315 -25.90 -4.79 -10.19
C GLN A 315 -26.40 -6.21 -9.88
N ASP A 316 -26.17 -6.71 -8.67
CA ASP A 316 -26.48 -8.08 -8.26
C ASP A 316 -27.85 -8.22 -7.57
N MET A 317 -28.37 -7.17 -6.94
CA MET A 317 -29.71 -7.15 -6.32
C MET A 317 -30.26 -5.73 -6.11
N ASN A 318 -31.50 -5.61 -5.60
CA ASN A 318 -32.13 -4.32 -5.35
C ASN A 318 -31.96 -3.77 -3.92
N ARG A 319 -31.37 -4.54 -3.00
CA ARG A 319 -31.19 -4.11 -1.61
C ARG A 319 -30.06 -3.10 -1.47
N GLY A 320 -30.36 -1.94 -0.89
CA GLY A 320 -29.40 -0.84 -0.73
C GLY A 320 -29.51 0.25 -1.80
N ARG A 321 -30.48 0.15 -2.73
CA ARG A 321 -30.79 1.24 -3.66
C ARG A 321 -31.29 2.47 -2.89
N ILE A 322 -30.78 3.63 -3.28
CA ILE A 322 -31.16 4.92 -2.70
C ILE A 322 -32.62 5.24 -3.07
N GLU A 323 -33.48 5.54 -2.07
CA GLU A 323 -34.85 6.04 -2.31
C GLU A 323 -34.89 7.57 -2.30
N ARG A 324 -34.32 8.19 -1.27
CA ARG A 324 -34.25 9.64 -1.06
C ARG A 324 -32.80 10.05 -0.82
N TYR A 325 -32.42 11.20 -1.36
CA TYR A 325 -31.08 11.73 -1.20
C TYR A 325 -31.10 13.25 -1.14
N ARG A 326 -30.10 13.81 -0.46
CA ARG A 326 -29.67 15.20 -0.62
C ARG A 326 -28.23 15.21 -1.07
N VAL A 327 -27.83 16.27 -1.76
CA VAL A 327 -26.46 16.44 -2.25
C VAL A 327 -25.91 17.72 -1.65
N GLU A 328 -24.76 17.61 -1.02
CA GLU A 328 -24.02 18.74 -0.48
C GLU A 328 -22.68 18.83 -1.20
N VAL A 329 -22.03 19.98 -1.15
CA VAL A 329 -20.69 20.17 -1.71
C VAL A 329 -19.83 20.94 -0.72
N SER A 330 -18.51 20.72 -0.78
CA SER A 330 -17.55 21.41 0.07
C SER A 330 -16.25 21.72 -0.65
N LYS A 331 -15.63 22.85 -0.31
CA LYS A 331 -14.28 23.20 -0.79
C LYS A 331 -13.19 22.60 0.09
N ASP A 332 -13.46 22.41 1.38
CA ASP A 332 -12.47 22.04 2.40
C ASP A 332 -12.74 20.66 3.06
N GLY A 333 -13.89 20.04 2.77
CA GLY A 333 -14.33 18.77 3.36
C GLY A 333 -14.96 18.91 4.74
N ASN A 334 -15.03 20.12 5.30
CA ASN A 334 -15.53 20.38 6.65
C ASN A 334 -16.82 21.21 6.64
N GLN A 335 -16.90 22.23 5.78
CA GLN A 335 -18.07 23.08 5.62
C GLN A 335 -18.85 22.66 4.38
N TRP A 336 -20.07 22.18 4.59
CA TRP A 336 -20.92 21.61 3.55
C TRP A 336 -22.11 22.51 3.26
N THR A 337 -22.42 22.69 1.98
CA THR A 337 -23.57 23.47 1.51
C THR A 337 -24.40 22.65 0.55
N ALA A 338 -25.73 22.71 0.65
CA ALA A 338 -26.62 22.00 -0.26
C ALA A 338 -26.40 22.44 -1.72
N ALA A 339 -26.16 21.47 -2.60
CA ALA A 339 -26.01 21.69 -4.04
C ALA A 339 -27.35 21.63 -4.79
N MET A 340 -28.33 20.92 -4.21
CA MET A 340 -29.70 20.81 -4.73
C MET A 340 -30.69 20.45 -3.61
N PRO A 341 -32.01 20.65 -3.82
CA PRO A 341 -33.04 20.16 -2.91
C PRO A 341 -33.02 18.63 -2.74
N GLU A 342 -33.63 18.12 -1.66
CA GLU A 342 -33.86 16.68 -1.50
C GLU A 342 -34.68 16.12 -2.67
N ALA A 343 -34.25 14.98 -3.20
CA ALA A 343 -34.85 14.33 -4.35
C ALA A 343 -35.01 12.82 -4.13
N ARG A 344 -35.73 12.19 -5.05
CA ARG A 344 -35.98 10.73 -5.07
C ARG A 344 -35.32 10.09 -6.27
N MET A 345 -34.86 8.86 -6.10
CA MET A 345 -34.33 8.05 -7.20
C MET A 345 -35.35 6.98 -7.63
N PRO A 346 -35.48 6.71 -8.94
CA PRO A 346 -36.19 5.52 -9.41
C PRO A 346 -35.57 4.23 -8.87
N ASP A 347 -36.41 3.25 -8.52
CA ASP A 347 -35.96 1.90 -8.17
C ASP A 347 -35.64 1.10 -9.44
N THR A 348 -34.46 1.34 -10.01
CA THR A 348 -33.93 0.63 -11.18
C THR A 348 -32.47 0.22 -10.96
N ALA A 349 -31.98 -0.75 -11.74
CA ALA A 349 -30.56 -1.09 -11.84
C ALA A 349 -29.79 -0.15 -12.78
N ASP A 350 -30.50 0.61 -13.62
CA ASP A 350 -29.90 1.47 -14.63
C ASP A 350 -29.13 2.64 -14.00
N PRO A 351 -28.00 3.07 -14.59
CA PRO A 351 -27.31 4.28 -14.18
C PRO A 351 -28.21 5.51 -14.26
N GLN A 352 -28.13 6.37 -13.25
CA GLN A 352 -28.95 7.57 -13.12
C GLN A 352 -28.05 8.81 -13.16
N GLU A 353 -28.37 9.77 -14.02
CA GLU A 353 -27.68 11.05 -14.07
C GLU A 353 -28.42 12.09 -13.24
N ILE A 354 -27.70 12.70 -12.30
CA ILE A 354 -28.19 13.73 -11.39
C ILE A 354 -27.53 15.03 -11.80
N HIS A 355 -28.34 16.01 -12.17
CA HIS A 355 -27.86 17.32 -12.65
C HIS A 355 -28.22 18.40 -11.64
N PHE A 356 -27.28 19.31 -11.40
CA PHE A 356 -27.52 20.52 -10.61
C PHE A 356 -28.16 21.59 -11.49
N GLU A 357 -29.02 22.42 -10.91
CA GLU A 357 -29.65 23.54 -11.62
C GLU A 357 -28.59 24.51 -12.17
N ASN A 358 -27.53 24.75 -11.38
CA ASN A 358 -26.39 25.57 -11.77
C ASN A 358 -25.08 24.82 -11.47
N PRO A 359 -24.03 24.97 -12.30
CA PRO A 359 -22.72 24.44 -11.98
C PRO A 359 -22.19 25.02 -10.66
N VAL A 360 -21.67 24.15 -9.78
CA VAL A 360 -21.06 24.55 -8.49
C VAL A 360 -19.55 24.34 -8.55
N VAL A 361 -18.78 25.19 -7.86
CA VAL A 361 -17.33 25.00 -7.75
C VAL A 361 -17.01 24.45 -6.37
N ALA A 362 -16.53 23.22 -6.32
CA ALA A 362 -16.21 22.52 -5.08
C ALA A 362 -15.13 21.46 -5.30
N ARG A 363 -14.53 20.99 -4.20
CA ARG A 363 -13.58 19.87 -4.19
C ARG A 363 -14.25 18.57 -3.75
N HIS A 364 -15.30 18.65 -2.95
CA HIS A 364 -16.03 17.50 -2.42
C HIS A 364 -17.51 17.59 -2.80
N ILE A 365 -18.11 16.43 -3.01
CA ILE A 365 -19.55 16.20 -3.17
C ILE A 365 -20.04 15.13 -2.21
#